data_AF-A0A2G6E6B3-F1
#
_entry.id   AF-A0A2G6E6B3-F1
#
_cell.length_a   1.000
_cell.length_b   1.000
_cell.length_c   1.000
_cell.angle_alpha   90.00
_cell.angle_beta   90.00
_cell.angle_gamma   90.00
#
_symmetry.space_group_name_H-M   'P 1'
#
loop_
_entity.id
_entity.type
_entity.pdbx_description
1 polymer ?
#
loop_
_entity_poly.entity_id
_entity_poly.type
_entity_poly.pdbx_seq_one_letter_code
_entity_poly.pdbx_strand_id
1 'polypeptide(L)'
;MLDSAIQKAYNVLEHGRPVDRDLARELAELPGEDILDLLSLANKVTNRYTDRIHSCSIVNAKSGLCRENCRFCAQSTHHHANVEVYALLSPERILAEAEKTVKNGVNYFGIVTSGFGYPVLNKEFRSILDTIDLLNDKLPEMNVCLSLGILSQETVKELAERKVCHYNINLQVTPGRFADLIARTHDIQEKLKTIQMLKSSGIGVCCGGILGVGETMSDRVELAFTLQDLDVDVIPLNVLVPIPGTPLENQPPLPVADIAKTFAIFRLVNPGKIIKFAAGRETLMKDFQGLLMLSGANGFLTGGYLTTRGREVHEDKRFIDRLEAFR
;
A
#
# COMPACT_ATOMS: atom_id res chain seq x y z
N MET A 1 3.93 17.14 30.31
CA MET A 1 2.47 17.32 30.11
C MET A 1 2.21 17.01 28.66
N LEU A 2 1.08 16.38 28.31
CA LEU A 2 0.76 16.10 26.90
C LEU A 2 0.58 17.40 26.12
N ASP A 3 1.10 17.46 24.90
CA ASP A 3 0.83 18.56 23.97
C ASP A 3 -0.69 18.74 23.72
N SER A 4 -1.11 19.99 23.50
CA SER A 4 -2.52 20.35 23.35
C SER A 4 -3.18 19.75 22.10
N ALA A 5 -2.47 19.59 20.99
CA ALA A 5 -2.98 18.97 19.78
C ALA A 5 -3.20 17.46 20.02
N ILE A 6 -2.28 16.81 20.74
CA ILE A 6 -2.44 15.40 21.14
C ILE A 6 -3.67 15.25 22.05
N GLN A 7 -3.87 16.14 23.01
CA GLN A 7 -5.07 16.12 23.88
C GLN A 7 -6.36 16.22 23.07
N LYS A 8 -6.45 17.13 22.09
CA LYS A 8 -7.62 17.22 21.19
C LYS A 8 -7.81 15.92 20.40
N ALA A 9 -6.72 15.29 19.94
CA ALA A 9 -6.76 14.07 19.14
C ALA A 9 -7.24 12.83 19.92
N TYR A 10 -7.29 12.86 21.26
CA TYR A 10 -7.90 11.78 22.05
C TYR A 10 -9.39 11.56 21.74
N ASN A 11 -10.08 12.56 21.19
CA ASN A 11 -11.44 12.42 20.68
C ASN A 11 -11.58 11.29 19.63
N VAL A 12 -10.52 10.98 18.86
CA VAL A 12 -10.50 9.82 17.96
C VAL A 12 -10.60 8.53 18.76
N LEU A 13 -9.82 8.41 19.83
CA LEU A 13 -9.82 7.22 20.68
C LEU A 13 -11.18 7.04 21.39
N GLU A 14 -11.72 8.12 21.95
CA GLU A 14 -12.93 8.10 22.77
C GLU A 14 -14.21 7.91 21.95
N HIS A 15 -14.27 8.48 20.74
CA HIS A 15 -15.51 8.61 19.97
C HIS A 15 -15.42 8.14 18.52
N GLY A 16 -14.24 7.73 18.05
CA GLY A 16 -14.03 7.24 16.68
C GLY A 16 -14.11 8.34 15.62
N ARG A 17 -14.15 9.61 16.04
CA ARG A 17 -14.26 10.77 15.17
C ARG A 17 -12.87 11.11 14.63
N PRO A 18 -12.62 11.01 13.31
CA PRO A 18 -11.33 11.35 12.73
C PRO A 18 -10.90 12.78 13.07
N VAL A 19 -9.59 13.02 13.12
CA VAL A 19 -9.08 14.40 13.19
C VAL A 19 -9.41 15.16 11.90
N ASP A 20 -9.68 16.45 12.03
CA ASP A 20 -9.83 17.34 10.88
C ASP A 20 -8.47 17.77 10.31
N ARG A 21 -8.51 18.48 9.17
CA ARG A 21 -7.31 18.90 8.44
C ARG A 21 -6.42 19.84 9.26
N ASP A 22 -7.01 20.71 10.07
CA ASP A 22 -6.24 21.69 10.82
C ASP A 22 -5.53 21.03 12.00
N LEU A 23 -6.23 20.16 12.75
CA LEU A 23 -5.61 19.38 13.80
C LEU A 23 -4.54 18.42 13.26
N ALA A 24 -4.75 17.79 12.10
CA ALA A 24 -3.74 16.94 11.49
C ALA A 24 -2.46 17.72 11.11
N ARG A 25 -2.60 18.98 10.69
CA ARG A 25 -1.46 19.88 10.43
C ARG A 25 -0.77 20.31 11.72
N GLU A 26 -1.52 20.60 12.79
CA GLU A 26 -0.92 20.84 14.13
C GLU A 26 -0.08 19.63 14.57
N LEU A 27 -0.63 18.41 14.44
CA LEU A 27 0.07 17.17 14.78
C LEU A 27 1.33 16.92 13.91
N ALA A 28 1.31 17.34 12.65
CA ALA A 28 2.45 17.23 11.75
C ALA A 28 3.66 18.04 12.22
N GLU A 29 3.42 19.19 12.83
CA GLU A 29 4.45 20.13 13.30
C GLU A 29 4.96 19.82 14.72
N LEU A 30 4.48 18.74 15.36
CA LEU A 30 4.90 18.37 16.71
C LEU A 30 6.44 18.22 16.82
N PRO A 31 7.04 18.75 17.90
CA PRO A 31 8.47 18.58 18.15
C PRO A 31 8.78 17.12 18.49
N GLY A 32 10.07 16.77 18.43
CA GLY A 32 10.52 15.39 18.59
C GLY A 32 10.13 14.73 19.91
N GLU A 33 10.06 15.49 21.00
CA GLU A 33 9.72 14.98 22.33
C GLU A 33 8.28 14.47 22.46
N ASP A 34 7.34 15.05 21.70
CA ASP A 34 5.92 14.69 21.73
C ASP A 34 5.56 13.55 20.75
N ILE A 35 6.50 13.14 19.88
CA ILE A 35 6.22 12.13 18.85
C ILE A 35 5.78 10.82 19.50
N LEU A 36 6.44 10.37 20.56
CA LEU A 36 6.10 9.09 21.20
C LEU A 36 4.71 9.11 21.85
N ASP A 37 4.25 10.26 22.35
CA ASP A 37 2.89 10.42 22.86
C ASP A 37 1.86 10.32 21.73
N LEU A 38 2.15 10.90 20.56
CA LEU A 38 1.33 10.74 19.35
C LEU A 38 1.29 9.27 18.88
N LEU A 39 2.44 8.58 18.84
CA LEU A 39 2.49 7.16 18.42
C LEU A 39 1.68 6.28 19.38
N SER A 40 1.81 6.54 20.70
CA SER A 40 1.04 5.85 21.74
C SER A 40 -0.47 6.02 21.54
N LEU A 41 -0.94 7.24 21.24
CA LEU A 41 -2.34 7.49 20.91
C LEU A 41 -2.77 6.71 19.65
N ALA A 42 -1.99 6.77 18.58
CA ALA A 42 -2.30 6.05 17.34
C ALA A 42 -2.36 4.52 17.55
N ASN A 43 -1.49 3.96 18.42
CA ASN A 43 -1.56 2.56 18.81
C ASN A 43 -2.89 2.22 19.50
N LYS A 44 -3.29 3.02 20.48
CA LYS A 44 -4.57 2.81 21.19
C LYS A 44 -5.76 2.89 20.23
N VAL A 45 -5.76 3.84 19.30
CA VAL A 45 -6.78 3.95 18.26
C VAL A 45 -6.79 2.71 17.37
N THR A 46 -5.61 2.21 16.98
CA THR A 46 -5.48 0.99 16.19
C THR A 46 -6.11 -0.21 16.91
N ASN A 47 -5.79 -0.42 18.18
CA ASN A 47 -6.35 -1.54 18.97
C ASN A 47 -7.86 -1.38 19.24
N ARG A 48 -8.36 -0.14 19.30
CA ARG A 48 -9.77 0.16 19.58
C ARG A 48 -10.68 -0.01 18.37
N TYR A 49 -10.19 0.34 17.17
CA TYR A 49 -11.01 0.48 15.95
C TYR A 49 -10.61 -0.46 14.81
N THR A 50 -9.58 -1.28 14.98
CA THR A 50 -9.19 -2.29 13.99
C THR A 50 -9.02 -3.67 14.62
N ASP A 51 -9.11 -4.69 13.78
CA ASP A 51 -8.96 -6.08 14.19
C ASP A 51 -7.48 -6.56 14.08
N ARG A 52 -7.33 -7.85 13.78
CA ARG A 52 -6.09 -8.59 13.62
C ARG A 52 -5.13 -7.95 12.62
N ILE A 53 -3.85 -8.33 12.74
CA ILE A 53 -2.82 -7.88 11.80
C ILE A 53 -3.13 -8.46 10.41
N HIS A 54 -3.26 -7.58 9.43
CA HIS A 54 -3.52 -7.93 8.04
C HIS A 54 -2.20 -8.18 7.29
N SER A 55 -1.89 -9.44 7.00
CA SER A 55 -0.77 -9.81 6.12
C SER A 55 -1.26 -10.18 4.73
N CYS A 56 -0.60 -9.69 3.69
CA CYS A 56 -0.80 -10.13 2.31
C CYS A 56 0.53 -10.50 1.66
N SER A 57 0.49 -11.37 0.66
CA SER A 57 1.63 -11.65 -0.22
C SER A 57 1.28 -11.30 -1.66
N ILE A 58 2.30 -11.22 -2.53
CA ILE A 58 2.12 -10.91 -3.94
C ILE A 58 2.99 -11.80 -4.81
N VAL A 59 2.56 -11.97 -6.06
CA VAL A 59 3.41 -12.45 -7.15
C VAL A 59 3.61 -11.32 -8.16
N ASN A 60 4.87 -11.09 -8.55
CA ASN A 60 5.19 -10.28 -9.71
C ASN A 60 4.88 -11.11 -10.97
N ALA A 61 3.64 -11.04 -11.45
CA ALA A 61 3.13 -11.86 -12.52
C ALA A 61 3.67 -11.44 -13.89
N LYS A 62 4.12 -10.19 -14.05
CA LYS A 62 4.72 -9.66 -15.28
C LYS A 62 5.71 -8.57 -14.90
N SER A 63 6.95 -8.67 -15.39
CA SER A 63 8.05 -7.82 -14.94
C SER A 63 8.74 -7.08 -16.06
N GLY A 64 9.05 -5.80 -15.82
CA GLY A 64 9.78 -4.93 -16.73
C GLY A 64 8.97 -4.45 -17.92
N LEU A 65 9.65 -3.79 -18.88
CA LEU A 65 9.08 -3.27 -20.13
C LEU A 65 7.86 -2.33 -19.95
N CYS A 66 7.74 -1.69 -18.78
CA CYS A 66 6.70 -0.71 -18.53
C CYS A 66 7.03 0.59 -19.27
N ARG A 67 6.11 1.07 -20.12
CA ARG A 67 6.31 2.30 -20.91
C ARG A 67 6.09 3.58 -20.10
N GLU A 68 5.71 3.46 -18.84
CA GLU A 68 5.44 4.59 -17.95
C GLU A 68 6.71 5.10 -17.27
N ASN A 69 6.80 6.41 -17.08
CA ASN A 69 8.02 7.05 -16.56
C ASN A 69 8.00 7.34 -15.05
N CYS A 70 7.31 6.50 -14.26
CA CYS A 70 7.31 6.61 -12.80
C CYS A 70 8.74 6.70 -12.25
N ARG A 71 9.09 7.81 -11.59
CA ARG A 71 10.47 8.14 -11.19
C ARG A 71 11.10 7.18 -10.18
N PHE A 72 10.28 6.52 -9.37
CA PHE A 72 10.74 5.54 -8.37
C PHE A 72 10.86 4.11 -8.94
N CYS A 73 10.30 3.83 -10.12
CA CYS A 73 9.99 2.47 -10.54
C CYS A 73 11.11 1.85 -11.39
N ALA A 74 11.73 0.79 -10.88
CA ALA A 74 12.79 0.07 -11.58
C ALA A 74 12.32 -0.70 -12.85
N GLN A 75 11.01 -0.84 -13.07
CA GLN A 75 10.45 -1.59 -14.21
C GLN A 75 10.17 -0.72 -15.45
N SER A 76 10.40 0.59 -15.34
CA SER A 76 10.22 1.58 -16.41
C SER A 76 11.29 1.43 -17.50
N THR A 77 10.87 1.45 -18.77
CA THR A 77 11.79 1.49 -19.92
C THR A 77 12.49 2.82 -20.11
N HIS A 78 12.08 3.87 -19.38
CA HIS A 78 12.75 5.17 -19.39
C HIS A 78 14.03 5.19 -18.54
N HIS A 79 14.26 4.13 -17.77
CA HIS A 79 15.29 4.07 -16.72
C HIS A 79 16.26 2.91 -16.99
N HIS A 80 17.39 2.88 -16.29
CA HIS A 80 18.48 1.90 -16.50
C HIS A 80 18.63 0.92 -15.32
N ALA A 81 17.56 0.74 -14.55
CA ALA A 81 17.58 -0.17 -13.41
C ALA A 81 17.68 -1.64 -13.89
N ASN A 82 18.50 -2.42 -13.19
CA ASN A 82 18.67 -3.83 -13.49
C ASN A 82 17.56 -4.66 -12.84
N VAL A 83 16.59 -5.11 -13.64
CA VAL A 83 15.47 -5.95 -13.20
C VAL A 83 15.29 -7.14 -14.12
N GLU A 84 14.81 -8.26 -13.59
CA GLU A 84 14.41 -9.38 -14.43
C GLU A 84 13.21 -8.99 -15.29
N VAL A 85 13.28 -9.30 -16.58
CA VAL A 85 12.24 -9.02 -17.57
C VAL A 85 11.63 -10.32 -18.04
N TYR A 86 10.32 -10.45 -17.90
CA TYR A 86 9.56 -11.61 -18.37
C TYR A 86 8.10 -11.26 -18.65
N ALA A 87 7.51 -11.98 -19.59
CA ALA A 87 6.09 -11.87 -19.92
C ALA A 87 5.20 -12.39 -18.78
N LEU A 88 3.88 -12.25 -18.92
CA LEU A 88 2.92 -12.76 -17.95
C LEU A 88 3.18 -14.25 -17.64
N LEU A 89 3.31 -14.57 -16.35
CA LEU A 89 3.45 -15.95 -15.88
C LEU A 89 2.21 -16.78 -16.23
N SER A 90 2.40 -18.10 -16.39
CA SER A 90 1.27 -18.98 -16.65
C SER A 90 0.35 -19.10 -15.42
N PRO A 91 -0.95 -19.37 -15.60
CA PRO A 91 -1.87 -19.59 -14.49
C PRO A 91 -1.39 -20.64 -13.48
N GLU A 92 -0.74 -21.71 -13.95
CA GLU A 92 -0.22 -22.80 -13.11
C GLU A 92 0.95 -22.34 -12.24
N ARG A 93 1.82 -21.47 -12.79
CA ARG A 93 2.92 -20.87 -12.02
C ARG A 93 2.39 -19.95 -10.94
N ILE A 94 1.35 -19.17 -11.23
CA ILE A 94 0.71 -18.28 -10.25
C ILE A 94 -0.01 -19.09 -9.17
N LEU A 95 -0.73 -20.15 -9.54
CA LEU A 95 -1.36 -21.08 -8.60
C LEU A 95 -0.34 -21.71 -7.64
N ALA A 96 0.81 -22.15 -8.14
CA ALA A 96 1.85 -22.73 -7.28
C ALA A 96 2.40 -21.74 -6.22
N GLU A 97 2.51 -20.44 -6.55
CA GLU A 97 2.88 -19.41 -5.57
C GLU A 97 1.74 -19.11 -4.59
N ALA A 98 0.49 -19.13 -5.06
CA ALA A 98 -0.69 -18.97 -4.23
C ALA A 98 -0.82 -20.12 -3.20
N GLU A 99 -0.62 -21.37 -3.61
CA GLU A 99 -0.64 -22.54 -2.73
C GLU A 99 0.42 -22.45 -1.62
N LYS A 100 1.64 -22.00 -1.95
CA LYS A 100 2.70 -21.73 -0.96
C LYS A 100 2.26 -20.63 0.03
N THR A 101 1.63 -19.58 -0.47
CA THR A 101 1.14 -18.46 0.33
C THR A 101 0.11 -18.93 1.37
N VAL A 102 -0.91 -19.68 0.92
CA VAL A 102 -1.93 -20.27 1.80
C VAL A 102 -1.33 -21.24 2.81
N LYS A 103 -0.42 -22.12 2.37
CA LYS A 103 0.29 -23.06 3.26
C LYS A 103 1.07 -22.36 4.38
N ASN A 104 1.54 -21.13 4.13
CA ASN A 104 2.22 -20.31 5.14
C ASN A 104 1.26 -19.52 6.04
N GLY A 105 -0.06 -19.68 5.88
CA GLY A 105 -1.10 -19.04 6.70
C GLY A 105 -1.46 -17.62 6.25
N VAL A 106 -1.14 -17.26 5.01
CA VAL A 106 -1.50 -15.95 4.43
C VAL A 106 -2.64 -16.16 3.44
N ASN A 107 -3.77 -15.51 3.69
CA ASN A 107 -4.98 -15.71 2.87
C ASN A 107 -5.30 -14.53 1.94
N TYR A 108 -4.40 -13.56 1.79
CA TYR A 108 -4.52 -12.46 0.82
C TYR A 108 -3.35 -12.54 -0.15
N PHE A 109 -3.66 -12.72 -1.44
CA PHE A 109 -2.66 -12.94 -2.47
C PHE A 109 -2.89 -12.01 -3.66
N GLY A 110 -1.90 -11.16 -3.95
CA GLY A 110 -1.97 -10.16 -5.01
C GLY A 110 -1.27 -10.59 -6.29
N ILE A 111 -1.97 -10.55 -7.42
CA ILE A 111 -1.38 -10.68 -8.75
C ILE A 111 -1.00 -9.28 -9.25
N VAL A 112 0.29 -9.05 -9.49
CA VAL A 112 0.80 -7.72 -9.88
C VAL A 112 1.45 -7.77 -11.25
N THR A 113 1.13 -6.81 -12.11
CA THR A 113 1.72 -6.71 -13.45
C THR A 113 2.40 -5.36 -13.65
N SER A 114 3.50 -5.35 -14.41
CA SER A 114 4.08 -4.13 -14.96
C SER A 114 3.22 -3.56 -16.10
N GLY A 115 3.32 -2.25 -16.32
CA GLY A 115 2.66 -1.56 -17.44
C GLY A 115 1.67 -0.47 -17.01
N PHE A 116 1.06 0.17 -18.00
CA PHE A 116 0.03 1.20 -17.84
C PHE A 116 -1.26 0.62 -17.24
N GLY A 117 -1.69 -0.51 -17.78
CA GLY A 117 -2.82 -1.30 -17.32
C GLY A 117 -3.59 -1.97 -18.44
N TYR A 118 -4.84 -2.32 -18.16
CA TYR A 118 -5.73 -3.06 -19.07
C TYR A 118 -6.99 -2.23 -19.36
N PRO A 119 -6.88 -1.18 -20.20
CA PRO A 119 -8.05 -0.42 -20.65
C PRO A 119 -8.88 -1.17 -21.69
N VAL A 120 -8.39 -2.30 -22.20
CA VAL A 120 -9.04 -3.13 -23.24
C VAL A 120 -8.97 -4.60 -22.88
N LEU A 121 -10.02 -5.35 -23.25
CA LEU A 121 -10.05 -6.81 -23.16
C LEU A 121 -9.14 -7.44 -24.22
N ASN A 122 -7.87 -7.67 -23.87
CA ASN A 122 -6.91 -8.36 -24.72
C ASN A 122 -6.65 -9.80 -24.23
N LYS A 123 -5.82 -10.56 -24.98
CA LYS A 123 -5.48 -11.94 -24.62
C LYS A 123 -4.77 -12.06 -23.28
N GLU A 124 -3.93 -11.08 -22.94
CA GLU A 124 -3.20 -11.07 -21.67
C GLU A 124 -4.17 -10.87 -20.48
N PHE A 125 -5.13 -9.95 -20.61
CA PHE A 125 -6.17 -9.76 -19.60
C PHE A 125 -7.05 -11.00 -19.44
N ARG A 126 -7.43 -11.66 -20.55
CA ARG A 126 -8.17 -12.94 -20.48
C ARG A 126 -7.40 -14.02 -19.73
N SER A 127 -6.09 -14.12 -19.94
CA SER A 127 -5.24 -15.04 -19.16
C SER A 127 -5.22 -14.71 -17.66
N ILE A 128 -5.35 -13.43 -17.29
CA ILE A 128 -5.49 -13.02 -15.88
C ILE A 128 -6.87 -13.44 -15.34
N LEU A 129 -7.94 -13.28 -16.11
CA LEU A 129 -9.28 -13.77 -15.74
C LEU A 129 -9.26 -15.29 -15.52
N ASP A 130 -8.66 -16.05 -16.43
CA ASP A 130 -8.50 -17.51 -16.30
C ASP A 130 -7.72 -17.88 -15.03
N THR A 131 -6.71 -17.07 -14.68
CA THR A 131 -5.94 -17.25 -13.44
C THR A 131 -6.82 -17.00 -12.21
N ILE A 132 -7.62 -15.93 -12.20
CA ILE A 132 -8.52 -15.62 -11.09
C ILE A 132 -9.54 -16.75 -10.89
N ASP A 133 -10.13 -17.24 -11.98
CA ASP A 133 -11.10 -18.33 -11.96
C ASP A 133 -10.46 -19.63 -11.41
N LEU A 134 -9.22 -19.93 -11.83
CA LEU A 134 -8.45 -21.06 -11.30
C LEU A 134 -8.17 -20.93 -9.80
N LEU A 135 -7.74 -19.75 -9.34
CA LEU A 135 -7.46 -19.52 -7.92
C LEU A 135 -8.73 -19.64 -7.06
N ASN A 136 -9.85 -19.09 -7.53
CA ASN A 136 -11.14 -19.18 -6.83
C ASN A 136 -11.66 -20.63 -6.74
N ASP A 137 -11.40 -21.47 -7.75
CA ASP A 137 -11.77 -22.90 -7.74
C ASP A 137 -10.86 -23.72 -6.81
N LYS A 138 -9.54 -23.51 -6.88
CA LYS A 138 -8.55 -24.34 -6.17
C LYS A 138 -8.29 -23.92 -4.74
N LEU A 139 -8.44 -22.63 -4.42
CA LEU A 139 -8.12 -22.03 -3.13
C LEU A 139 -9.28 -21.13 -2.65
N PRO A 140 -10.47 -21.69 -2.37
CA PRO A 140 -11.67 -20.91 -2.03
C PRO A 140 -11.54 -20.08 -0.73
N GLU A 141 -10.60 -20.41 0.15
CA GLU A 141 -10.26 -19.65 1.35
C GLU A 141 -9.40 -18.40 1.08
N MET A 142 -8.87 -18.27 -0.13
CA MET A 142 -7.96 -17.19 -0.50
C MET A 142 -8.73 -15.98 -1.03
N ASN A 143 -8.32 -14.81 -0.55
CA ASN A 143 -8.76 -13.53 -1.07
C ASN A 143 -7.83 -13.10 -2.20
N VAL A 144 -8.33 -13.17 -3.43
CA VAL A 144 -7.59 -12.74 -4.62
C VAL A 144 -7.57 -11.21 -4.68
N CYS A 145 -6.36 -10.65 -4.70
CA CYS A 145 -6.12 -9.23 -4.90
C CYS A 145 -5.43 -9.00 -6.25
N LEU A 146 -5.59 -7.82 -6.83
CA LEU A 146 -5.02 -7.47 -8.13
C LEU A 146 -4.29 -6.13 -8.07
N SER A 147 -3.23 -5.96 -8.85
CA SER A 147 -2.56 -4.67 -9.06
C SER A 147 -2.14 -4.56 -10.51
N LEU A 148 -3.08 -4.21 -11.37
CA LEU A 148 -2.90 -4.31 -12.82
C LEU A 148 -2.72 -2.97 -13.52
N GLY A 149 -2.86 -1.84 -12.83
CA GLY A 149 -2.78 -0.50 -13.42
C GLY A 149 -4.15 0.11 -13.72
N ILE A 150 -4.23 0.98 -14.73
CA ILE A 150 -5.45 1.65 -15.19
C ILE A 150 -6.40 0.63 -15.85
N LEU A 151 -7.69 0.74 -15.55
CA LEU A 151 -8.74 -0.10 -16.14
C LEU A 151 -9.76 0.74 -16.90
N SER A 152 -10.57 0.08 -17.72
CA SER A 152 -11.79 0.65 -18.31
C SER A 152 -13.02 0.07 -17.60
N GLN A 153 -14.19 0.65 -17.87
CA GLN A 153 -15.45 0.14 -17.31
C GLN A 153 -15.72 -1.32 -17.71
N GLU A 154 -15.32 -1.69 -18.93
CA GLU A 154 -15.45 -3.06 -19.44
C GLU A 154 -14.55 -4.04 -18.68
N THR A 155 -13.28 -3.70 -18.45
CA THR A 155 -12.37 -4.58 -17.70
C THR A 155 -12.71 -4.64 -16.21
N VAL A 156 -13.21 -3.55 -15.61
CA VAL A 156 -13.73 -3.58 -14.23
C VAL A 156 -14.94 -4.52 -14.12
N LYS A 157 -15.85 -4.52 -15.10
CA LYS A 157 -17.03 -5.40 -15.08
C LYS A 157 -16.62 -6.88 -15.05
N GLU A 158 -15.67 -7.29 -15.87
CA GLU A 158 -15.16 -8.66 -15.88
C GLU A 158 -14.55 -9.07 -14.52
N LEU A 159 -13.89 -8.15 -13.81
CA LEU A 159 -13.33 -8.42 -12.49
C LEU A 159 -14.42 -8.53 -11.42
N ALA A 160 -15.47 -7.72 -11.51
CA ALA A 160 -16.57 -7.71 -10.54
C ALA A 160 -17.33 -9.05 -10.51
N GLU A 161 -17.35 -9.76 -11.63
CA GLU A 161 -17.97 -11.08 -11.77
C GLU A 161 -17.14 -12.22 -11.12
N ARG A 162 -15.88 -11.97 -10.70
CA ARG A 162 -14.91 -13.00 -10.31
C ARG A 162 -14.40 -12.94 -8.87
N LYS A 163 -15.23 -12.46 -7.94
CA LYS A 163 -14.92 -12.41 -6.49
C LYS A 163 -13.56 -11.79 -6.14
N VAL A 164 -13.10 -10.81 -6.91
CA VAL A 164 -11.88 -10.07 -6.58
C VAL A 164 -12.09 -9.33 -5.27
N CYS A 165 -11.23 -9.59 -4.29
CA CYS A 165 -11.34 -9.02 -2.95
C CYS A 165 -10.88 -7.56 -2.93
N HIS A 166 -9.65 -7.29 -3.35
CA HIS A 166 -9.12 -5.92 -3.44
C HIS A 166 -8.41 -5.67 -4.77
N TYR A 167 -8.55 -4.45 -5.29
CA TYR A 167 -7.75 -3.95 -6.39
C TYR A 167 -6.84 -2.81 -5.90
N ASN A 168 -5.54 -2.97 -6.13
CA ASN A 168 -4.51 -2.04 -5.74
C ASN A 168 -4.20 -1.03 -6.86
N ILE A 169 -4.33 0.25 -6.53
CA ILE A 169 -3.96 1.36 -7.41
C ILE A 169 -3.57 2.60 -6.59
N ASN A 170 -2.29 2.74 -6.30
CA ASN A 170 -1.80 3.85 -5.47
C ASN A 170 -1.81 5.20 -6.20
N LEU A 171 -2.15 6.27 -5.47
CA LEU A 171 -1.92 7.66 -5.91
C LEU A 171 -0.43 8.02 -5.88
N GLN A 172 0.36 7.30 -5.07
CA GLN A 172 1.79 7.52 -4.81
C GLN A 172 2.10 8.79 -4.00
N VAL A 173 1.44 9.90 -4.32
CA VAL A 173 1.51 11.18 -3.60
C VAL A 173 0.16 11.91 -3.73
N THR A 174 -0.04 13.03 -3.02
CA THR A 174 -1.23 13.88 -3.20
C THR A 174 -1.42 14.29 -4.69
N PRO A 175 -2.66 14.31 -5.23
CA PRO A 175 -2.89 14.51 -6.66
C PRO A 175 -2.19 15.73 -7.29
N GLY A 176 -2.15 16.85 -6.57
CA GLY A 176 -1.52 18.09 -7.05
C GLY A 176 0.00 17.99 -7.26
N ARG A 177 0.65 16.95 -6.72
CA ARG A 177 2.11 16.74 -6.82
C ARG A 177 2.46 15.59 -7.76
N PHE A 178 1.47 14.90 -8.33
CA PHE A 178 1.68 13.67 -9.08
C PHE A 178 2.61 13.86 -10.30
N ALA A 179 2.31 14.84 -11.16
CA ALA A 179 3.09 15.12 -12.36
C ALA A 179 4.54 15.55 -12.04
N ASP A 180 4.71 16.22 -10.90
CA ASP A 180 5.97 16.81 -10.47
C ASP A 180 6.89 15.84 -9.76
N LEU A 181 6.35 14.82 -9.08
CA LEU A 181 7.14 13.89 -8.26
C LEU A 181 7.12 12.45 -8.79
N ILE A 182 6.08 12.07 -9.54
CA ILE A 182 5.83 10.66 -9.88
C ILE A 182 6.02 10.38 -11.37
N ALA A 183 5.11 10.85 -12.22
CA ALA A 183 5.08 10.47 -13.64
C ALA A 183 4.35 11.52 -14.48
N ARG A 184 4.70 11.60 -15.77
CA ARG A 184 4.02 12.46 -16.76
C ARG A 184 3.44 11.71 -17.96
N THR A 185 3.74 10.41 -18.09
CA THR A 185 3.21 9.57 -19.18
C THR A 185 1.76 9.15 -18.97
N HIS A 186 1.25 9.27 -17.74
CA HIS A 186 -0.13 8.99 -17.38
C HIS A 186 -0.62 9.98 -16.32
N ASP A 187 -1.94 10.16 -16.22
CA ASP A 187 -2.58 11.17 -15.38
C ASP A 187 -3.08 10.54 -14.05
N ILE A 188 -3.03 11.33 -12.97
CA ILE A 188 -3.69 11.00 -11.71
C ILE A 188 -5.21 10.85 -11.90
N GLN A 189 -5.81 11.58 -12.84
CA GLN A 189 -7.25 11.49 -13.12
C GLN A 189 -7.66 10.10 -13.62
N GLU A 190 -6.79 9.39 -14.35
CA GLU A 190 -7.07 8.03 -14.81
C GLU A 190 -7.10 7.03 -13.64
N LYS A 191 -6.23 7.25 -12.64
CA LYS A 191 -6.24 6.47 -11.40
C LYS A 191 -7.52 6.72 -10.60
N LEU A 192 -7.90 7.98 -10.43
CA LEU A 192 -9.13 8.36 -9.70
C LEU A 192 -10.38 7.78 -10.39
N LYS A 193 -10.46 7.83 -11.72
CA LYS A 193 -11.54 7.18 -12.48
C LYS A 193 -11.57 5.68 -12.26
N THR A 194 -10.41 5.01 -12.28
CA THR A 194 -10.31 3.57 -12.01
C THR A 194 -10.81 3.24 -10.60
N ILE A 195 -10.40 4.00 -9.58
CA ILE A 195 -10.87 3.85 -8.20
C ILE A 195 -12.40 3.97 -8.12
N GLN A 196 -12.97 4.99 -8.76
CA GLN A 196 -14.42 5.20 -8.77
C GLN A 196 -15.17 4.04 -9.41
N MET A 197 -14.67 3.52 -10.54
CA MET A 197 -15.29 2.37 -11.22
C MET A 197 -15.25 1.10 -10.37
N LEU A 198 -14.11 0.83 -9.70
CA LEU A 198 -13.94 -0.32 -8.81
C LEU A 198 -14.92 -0.27 -7.64
N LYS A 199 -14.99 0.88 -6.95
CA LYS A 199 -15.93 1.08 -5.84
C LYS A 199 -17.39 0.93 -6.27
N SER A 200 -17.75 1.53 -7.41
CA SER A 200 -19.11 1.44 -7.95
C SER A 200 -19.50 0.01 -8.36
N SER A 201 -18.52 -0.86 -8.56
CA SER A 201 -18.70 -2.27 -8.93
C SER A 201 -18.57 -3.23 -7.74
N GLY A 202 -18.41 -2.70 -6.51
CA GLY A 202 -18.31 -3.49 -5.28
C GLY A 202 -16.95 -4.17 -5.05
N ILE A 203 -15.90 -3.80 -5.80
CA ILE A 203 -14.54 -4.29 -5.57
C ILE A 203 -13.86 -3.38 -4.55
N GLY A 204 -13.29 -3.96 -3.50
CA GLY A 204 -12.54 -3.22 -2.49
C GLY A 204 -11.29 -2.56 -3.10
N VAL A 205 -10.92 -1.37 -2.61
CA VAL A 205 -9.80 -0.58 -3.13
C VAL A 205 -8.66 -0.53 -2.12
N CYS A 206 -7.48 -0.96 -2.58
CA CYS A 206 -6.21 -0.80 -1.90
C CYS A 206 -5.46 0.39 -2.53
N CYS A 207 -5.40 1.52 -1.86
CA CYS A 207 -4.83 2.73 -2.43
C CYS A 207 -4.09 3.55 -1.38
N GLY A 208 -2.84 3.88 -1.68
CA GLY A 208 -1.99 4.69 -0.80
C GLY A 208 -0.84 5.37 -1.53
N GLY A 209 0.31 5.45 -0.87
CA GLY A 209 1.41 6.32 -1.28
C GLY A 209 2.82 5.80 -1.02
N ILE A 210 3.80 6.61 -1.40
CA ILE A 210 5.23 6.43 -1.15
C ILE A 210 5.74 7.66 -0.41
N LEU A 211 6.35 7.42 0.75
CA LEU A 211 7.00 8.43 1.57
C LEU A 211 8.46 8.55 1.12
N GLY A 212 8.91 9.77 0.85
CA GLY A 212 10.31 10.09 0.54
C GLY A 212 10.58 10.29 -0.96
N VAL A 213 9.55 10.49 -1.78
CA VAL A 213 9.68 10.81 -3.23
C VAL A 213 9.95 12.29 -3.50
N GLY A 214 10.13 13.09 -2.46
CA GLY A 214 10.29 14.55 -2.52
C GLY A 214 9.05 15.33 -2.06
N GLU A 215 8.06 14.64 -1.50
CA GLU A 215 6.88 15.23 -0.89
C GLU A 215 7.20 15.81 0.50
N THR A 216 6.45 16.85 0.87
CA THR A 216 6.52 17.48 2.20
C THR A 216 5.63 16.75 3.22
N MET A 217 5.76 17.06 4.52
CA MET A 217 4.83 16.54 5.52
C MET A 217 3.38 16.98 5.24
N SER A 218 3.18 18.22 4.78
CA SER A 218 1.85 18.71 4.37
C SER A 218 1.26 17.87 3.23
N ASP A 219 2.07 17.51 2.22
CA ASP A 219 1.62 16.63 1.13
C ASP A 219 1.16 15.25 1.64
N ARG A 220 1.77 14.73 2.70
CA ARG A 220 1.38 13.46 3.34
C ARG A 220 0.06 13.58 4.09
N VAL A 221 -0.14 14.68 4.82
CA VAL A 221 -1.42 14.98 5.49
C VAL A 221 -2.53 15.07 4.44
N GLU A 222 -2.33 15.83 3.36
CA GLU A 222 -3.32 15.94 2.28
C GLU A 222 -3.60 14.59 1.59
N LEU A 223 -2.58 13.74 1.44
CA LEU A 223 -2.79 12.37 0.94
C LEU A 223 -3.67 11.56 1.90
N ALA A 224 -3.47 11.65 3.22
CA ALA A 224 -4.30 10.93 4.19
C ALA A 224 -5.78 11.29 4.07
N PHE A 225 -6.10 12.58 3.89
CA PHE A 225 -7.46 13.05 3.65
C PHE A 225 -7.98 12.69 2.26
N THR A 226 -7.13 12.74 1.22
CA THR A 226 -7.54 12.31 -0.12
C THR A 226 -8.00 10.85 -0.12
N LEU A 227 -7.29 9.99 0.60
CA LEU A 227 -7.66 8.57 0.73
C LEU A 227 -8.92 8.37 1.59
N GLN A 228 -9.12 9.21 2.62
CA GLN A 228 -10.34 9.24 3.42
C GLN A 228 -11.54 9.64 2.55
N ASP A 229 -11.41 10.69 1.74
CA ASP A 229 -12.45 11.20 0.84
C ASP A 229 -12.81 10.19 -0.25
N LEU A 230 -11.82 9.42 -0.73
CA LEU A 230 -12.04 8.28 -1.64
C LEU A 230 -12.65 7.06 -0.93
N ASP A 231 -12.65 7.04 0.40
CA ASP A 231 -13.14 5.97 1.25
C ASP A 231 -12.57 4.59 0.85
N VAL A 232 -11.24 4.51 0.74
CA VAL A 232 -10.53 3.27 0.37
C VAL A 232 -10.60 2.25 1.52
N ASP A 233 -10.44 0.97 1.21
CA ASP A 233 -10.52 -0.13 2.19
C ASP A 233 -9.17 -0.39 2.87
N VAL A 234 -8.11 -0.34 2.08
CA VAL A 234 -6.73 -0.59 2.51
C VAL A 234 -5.83 0.56 2.06
N ILE A 235 -5.04 1.09 2.99
CA ILE A 235 -4.08 2.17 2.77
C ILE A 235 -2.65 1.63 2.85
N PRO A 236 -2.05 1.20 1.73
CA PRO A 236 -0.63 0.84 1.68
C PRO A 236 0.26 2.08 1.72
N LEU A 237 1.10 2.18 2.74
CA LEU A 237 2.19 3.13 2.81
C LEU A 237 3.51 2.43 2.53
N ASN A 238 4.25 2.98 1.57
CA ASN A 238 5.59 2.56 1.22
C ASN A 238 6.57 3.63 1.69
N VAL A 239 7.77 3.25 2.06
CA VAL A 239 8.90 4.17 2.18
C VAL A 239 9.77 3.95 0.94
N LEU A 240 10.19 5.03 0.29
CA LEU A 240 11.02 4.97 -0.89
C LEU A 240 12.26 4.13 -0.61
N VAL A 241 12.46 3.10 -1.43
CA VAL A 241 13.70 2.35 -1.52
C VAL A 241 14.42 2.88 -2.76
N PRO A 242 15.52 3.64 -2.62
CA PRO A 242 16.27 4.10 -3.78
C PRO A 242 16.83 2.91 -4.55
N ILE A 243 16.55 2.84 -5.86
CA ILE A 243 17.01 1.76 -6.73
C ILE A 243 17.98 2.34 -7.76
N PRO A 244 19.21 1.79 -7.87
CA PRO A 244 20.16 2.21 -8.90
C PRO A 244 19.57 2.18 -10.31
N GLY A 245 19.86 3.20 -11.10
CA GLY A 245 19.35 3.40 -12.46
C GLY A 245 17.99 4.08 -12.53
N THR A 246 17.35 4.39 -11.40
CA THR A 246 16.12 5.20 -11.35
C THR A 246 16.42 6.68 -11.08
N PRO A 247 15.56 7.62 -11.51
CA PRO A 247 15.72 9.04 -11.19
C PRO A 247 15.83 9.37 -9.68
N LEU A 248 15.35 8.49 -8.81
CA LEU A 248 15.38 8.67 -7.35
C LEU A 248 16.45 7.82 -6.65
N GLU A 249 17.43 7.28 -7.38
CA GLU A 249 18.48 6.42 -6.82
C GLU A 249 19.32 7.08 -5.71
N ASN A 250 19.46 8.40 -5.76
CA ASN A 250 20.26 9.20 -4.80
C ASN A 250 19.37 9.99 -3.83
N GLN A 251 18.07 9.70 -3.79
CA GLN A 251 17.15 10.39 -2.90
C GLN A 251 17.48 10.04 -1.43
N PRO A 252 17.74 11.04 -0.57
CA PRO A 252 18.07 10.78 0.82
C PRO A 252 16.88 10.13 1.57
N PRO A 253 17.15 9.21 2.50
CA PRO A 253 16.11 8.57 3.29
C PRO A 253 15.42 9.57 4.22
N LEU A 254 14.12 9.38 4.45
CA LEU A 254 13.39 10.16 5.44
C LEU A 254 13.84 9.80 6.86
N PRO A 255 13.83 10.77 7.79
CA PRO A 255 13.98 10.47 9.21
C PRO A 255 12.91 9.48 9.69
N VAL A 256 13.30 8.50 10.52
CA VAL A 256 12.37 7.52 11.11
C VAL A 256 11.23 8.19 11.87
N ALA A 257 11.53 9.28 12.58
CA ALA A 257 10.55 10.08 13.31
C ALA A 257 9.43 10.61 12.40
N ASP A 258 9.78 11.11 11.20
CA ASP A 258 8.81 11.62 10.24
C ASP A 258 7.94 10.51 9.64
N ILE A 259 8.54 9.34 9.39
CA ILE A 259 7.80 8.16 8.92
C ILE A 259 6.80 7.73 10.00
N ALA A 260 7.25 7.56 11.25
CA ALA A 260 6.37 7.15 12.35
C ALA A 260 5.25 8.16 12.61
N LYS A 261 5.57 9.45 12.60
CA LYS A 261 4.58 10.54 12.71
C LYS A 261 3.55 10.46 11.57
N THR A 262 3.99 10.20 10.35
CA THR A 262 3.09 10.02 9.20
C THR A 262 2.12 8.86 9.42
N PHE A 263 2.60 7.68 9.86
CA PHE A 263 1.73 6.54 10.14
C PHE A 263 0.69 6.84 11.24
N ALA A 264 1.10 7.56 12.28
CA ALA A 264 0.20 7.97 13.35
C ALA A 264 -0.90 8.91 12.84
N ILE A 265 -0.53 9.93 12.06
CA ILE A 265 -1.51 10.85 11.46
C ILE A 265 -2.46 10.10 10.53
N PHE A 266 -1.97 9.20 9.68
CA PHE A 266 -2.83 8.40 8.80
C PHE A 266 -3.85 7.57 9.60
N ARG A 267 -3.46 6.99 10.73
CA ARG A 267 -4.38 6.28 11.64
C ARG A 267 -5.42 7.20 12.24
N LEU A 268 -5.03 8.39 12.71
CA LEU A 268 -5.96 9.34 13.32
C LEU A 268 -6.96 9.93 12.32
N VAL A 269 -6.57 10.07 11.05
CA VAL A 269 -7.47 10.44 9.95
C VAL A 269 -8.34 9.24 9.51
N ASN A 270 -7.82 8.01 9.59
CA ASN A 270 -8.51 6.81 9.11
C ASN A 270 -8.63 5.73 10.19
N PRO A 271 -9.37 5.97 11.29
CA PRO A 271 -9.29 5.15 12.51
C PRO A 271 -9.62 3.67 12.29
N GLY A 272 -10.61 3.36 11.44
CA GLY A 272 -11.04 1.98 11.17
C GLY A 272 -10.42 1.31 9.93
N LYS A 273 -9.55 1.99 9.18
CA LYS A 273 -9.02 1.44 7.91
C LYS A 273 -7.81 0.52 8.14
N ILE A 274 -7.57 -0.39 7.20
CA ILE A 274 -6.33 -1.18 7.21
C ILE A 274 -5.20 -0.28 6.71
N ILE A 275 -4.19 -0.02 7.55
CA ILE A 275 -2.98 0.71 7.17
C ILE A 275 -1.85 -0.29 7.07
N LYS A 276 -1.35 -0.49 5.84
CA LYS A 276 -0.38 -1.53 5.51
C LYS A 276 1.00 -0.92 5.29
N PHE A 277 2.02 -1.38 6.02
CA PHE A 277 3.40 -1.08 5.68
C PHE A 277 3.91 -2.04 4.60
N ALA A 278 4.13 -1.52 3.39
CA ALA A 278 4.59 -2.29 2.24
C ALA A 278 6.11 -2.16 2.05
N ALA A 279 6.60 -1.46 1.02
CA ALA A 279 8.04 -1.37 0.74
C ALA A 279 8.80 -0.53 1.77
N GLY A 280 10.06 -0.91 2.04
CA GLY A 280 10.97 -0.19 2.95
C GLY A 280 11.13 -0.79 4.35
N ARG A 281 10.51 -1.95 4.63
CA ARG A 281 10.55 -2.62 5.94
C ARG A 281 11.96 -3.05 6.32
N GLU A 282 12.66 -3.75 5.42
CA GLU A 282 13.95 -4.39 5.66
C GLU A 282 15.12 -3.42 5.49
N THR A 283 14.95 -2.37 4.70
CA THR A 283 16.03 -1.49 4.27
C THR A 283 16.03 -0.18 5.04
N LEU A 284 14.89 0.52 5.08
CA LEU A 284 14.80 1.86 5.68
C LEU A 284 14.43 1.77 7.15
N MET A 285 13.36 1.02 7.48
CA MET A 285 12.89 0.95 8.86
C MET A 285 13.68 -0.04 9.72
N LYS A 286 14.16 -1.16 9.16
CA LYS A 286 14.98 -2.16 9.86
C LYS A 286 14.42 -2.51 11.26
N ASP A 287 15.14 -2.14 12.32
CA ASP A 287 14.78 -2.36 13.72
C ASP A 287 13.53 -1.57 14.14
N PHE A 288 13.23 -0.46 13.48
CA PHE A 288 12.09 0.42 13.75
C PHE A 288 10.79 0.00 13.05
N GLN A 289 10.76 -1.10 12.31
CA GLN A 289 9.49 -1.59 11.74
C GLN A 289 8.40 -1.82 12.80
N GLY A 290 8.80 -2.26 14.02
CA GLY A 290 7.89 -2.58 15.11
C GLY A 290 7.25 -1.32 15.63
N LEU A 291 7.99 -0.21 15.59
CA LEU A 291 7.48 1.12 15.88
C LEU A 291 6.25 1.43 15.02
N LEU A 292 6.30 1.17 13.71
CA LEU A 292 5.18 1.49 12.82
C LEU A 292 3.93 0.64 13.08
N MET A 293 4.13 -0.64 13.39
CA MET A 293 3.05 -1.54 13.81
C MET A 293 2.44 -1.14 15.16
N LEU A 294 3.23 -0.48 16.00
CA LEU A 294 2.81 0.08 17.28
C LEU A 294 2.53 1.59 17.21
N SER A 295 2.34 2.15 16.01
CA SER A 295 2.10 3.58 15.81
C SER A 295 1.08 3.89 14.74
N GLY A 296 0.22 2.93 14.39
CA GLY A 296 -0.89 3.15 13.45
C GLY A 296 -1.03 2.06 12.39
N ALA A 297 0.04 1.38 12.00
CA ALA A 297 -0.07 0.29 11.02
C ALA A 297 -0.72 -0.95 11.65
N ASN A 298 -1.57 -1.62 10.90
CA ASN A 298 -2.17 -2.91 11.28
C ASN A 298 -2.10 -3.92 10.14
N GLY A 299 -1.17 -3.75 9.21
CA GLY A 299 -0.88 -4.75 8.21
C GLY A 299 0.48 -4.58 7.54
N PHE A 300 0.93 -5.59 6.82
CA PHE A 300 2.15 -5.51 6.02
C PHE A 300 2.16 -6.50 4.85
N LEU A 301 3.07 -6.27 3.90
CA LEU A 301 3.35 -7.21 2.82
C LEU A 301 4.43 -8.22 3.28
N THR A 302 4.19 -9.52 3.08
CA THR A 302 5.11 -10.61 3.46
C THR A 302 5.54 -11.46 2.27
N GLY A 303 6.72 -12.07 2.33
CA GLY A 303 7.24 -12.94 1.27
C GLY A 303 7.89 -12.21 0.09
N GLY A 304 8.21 -10.91 0.25
CA GLY A 304 8.96 -10.12 -0.73
C GLY A 304 8.16 -9.05 -1.47
N TYR A 305 8.86 -8.34 -2.37
CA TYR A 305 8.33 -7.27 -3.20
C TYR A 305 8.48 -7.62 -4.69
N LEU A 306 8.09 -6.70 -5.58
CA LEU A 306 8.14 -6.91 -7.02
C LEU A 306 9.56 -7.14 -7.57
N THR A 307 10.50 -6.29 -7.18
CA THR A 307 11.87 -6.27 -7.72
C THR A 307 12.94 -6.36 -6.64
N THR A 308 12.54 -6.39 -5.37
CA THR A 308 13.44 -6.46 -4.22
C THR A 308 13.01 -7.58 -3.28
N ARG A 309 14.00 -8.18 -2.61
CA ARG A 309 13.72 -9.18 -1.58
C ARG A 309 13.14 -8.48 -0.35
N GLY A 310 12.15 -9.12 0.26
CA GLY A 310 11.65 -8.76 1.58
C GLY A 310 11.97 -9.89 2.56
N ARG A 311 11.39 -9.83 3.76
CA ARG A 311 11.55 -10.90 4.73
C ARG A 311 10.78 -12.16 4.38
N GLU A 312 11.35 -13.28 4.83
CA GLU A 312 10.74 -14.59 4.72
C GLU A 312 9.47 -14.66 5.59
N VAL A 313 8.44 -15.35 5.09
CA VAL A 313 7.12 -15.40 5.76
C VAL A 313 7.20 -15.94 7.18
N HIS A 314 8.10 -16.90 7.43
CA HIS A 314 8.26 -17.49 8.76
C HIS A 314 8.86 -16.50 9.79
N GLU A 315 9.67 -15.53 9.35
CA GLU A 315 10.17 -14.46 10.22
C GLU A 315 9.07 -13.46 10.55
N ASP A 316 8.25 -13.12 9.55
CA ASP A 316 7.09 -12.26 9.71
C ASP A 316 6.04 -12.86 10.62
N LYS A 317 5.85 -14.20 10.61
CA LYS A 317 4.99 -14.89 11.57
C LYS A 317 5.48 -14.70 13.01
N ARG A 318 6.78 -14.91 13.27
CA ARG A 318 7.36 -14.64 14.60
C ARG A 318 7.22 -13.18 15.01
N PHE A 319 7.31 -12.26 14.04
CA PHE A 319 7.13 -10.84 14.29
C PHE A 319 5.67 -10.52 14.68
N ILE A 320 4.68 -11.10 14.00
CA ILE A 320 3.26 -11.02 14.38
C ILE A 320 3.06 -11.53 15.81
N ASP A 321 3.55 -12.73 16.12
CA ASP A 321 3.39 -13.35 17.44
C ASP A 321 3.93 -12.45 18.58
N ARG A 322 4.99 -11.68 18.31
CA ARG A 322 5.54 -10.70 19.27
C ARG A 322 4.70 -9.44 19.40
N LEU A 323 4.06 -8.99 18.32
CA LEU A 323 3.20 -7.81 18.31
C LEU A 323 1.86 -8.05 19.03
N GLU A 324 1.35 -9.29 19.04
CA GLU A 324 0.11 -9.64 19.74
C GLU A 324 0.14 -9.31 21.24
N ALA A 325 1.32 -9.26 21.87
CA ALA A 325 1.45 -8.84 23.27
C ALA A 325 1.11 -7.35 23.53
N PHE A 326 1.00 -6.53 22.48
CA PHE A 326 0.67 -5.10 22.56
C PHE A 326 -0.77 -4.77 22.15
N ARG A 327 -1.59 -5.79 21.87
CA ARG A 327 -2.94 -5.64 21.31
C ARG A 327 -4.04 -5.91 22.32
#